data_AF-A0A2D9X6N5-F1
#
_entry.id   AF-A0A2D9X6N5-F1
#
_cell.length_a   1.000
_cell.length_b   1.000
_cell.length_c   1.000
_cell.angle_alpha   90.00
_cell.angle_beta   90.00
_cell.angle_gamma   90.00
#
_symmetry.space_group_name_H-M   'P 1'
#
loop_
_entity.id
_entity.type
_entity.pdbx_description
1 polymer ?
#
loop_
_entity_poly.entity_id
_entity_poly.type
_entity_poly.pdbx_seq_one_letter_code
_entity_poly.pdbx_strand_id
1 'polypeptide(L)'
;MKLSDYLKYERKKKKLTLVQVAKKASISYGMLYRLEEGSIKQPKPHLLKKVADALSIDYEKLLLKYDYITPGIQKKQKVQKQQKKVMTLSDFISKKNKIIGSVECIIKESVDEIVQCDTDNLMPMAKKGDFLGLKKVKGYIENDIYIGRGIKSDVFLYIGKQCGEEVVLVSYPAMYNDTKLVEKDLYKLVFRHSDASIFTKEKIS
;
A
#
# COMPACT_ATOMS: atom_id res chain seq x y z
N MET A 1 -15.70 -16.69 -28.56
CA MET A 1 -17.02 -16.56 -27.90
C MET A 1 -16.94 -15.44 -26.87
N LYS A 2 -17.87 -14.47 -26.88
CA LYS A 2 -17.84 -13.33 -25.94
C LYS A 2 -18.28 -13.75 -24.54
N LEU A 3 -18.00 -12.93 -23.53
CA LEU A 3 -18.40 -13.15 -22.13
C LEU A 3 -19.93 -13.29 -22.00
N SER A 4 -20.68 -12.42 -22.67
CA SER A 4 -22.14 -12.42 -22.71
C SER A 4 -22.70 -13.75 -23.24
N ASP A 5 -22.13 -14.24 -24.35
CA ASP A 5 -22.52 -15.50 -24.97
C ASP A 5 -22.23 -16.70 -24.06
N TYR A 6 -21.11 -16.66 -23.34
CA TYR A 6 -20.72 -17.71 -22.40
C TYR A 6 -21.66 -17.80 -21.20
N LEU A 7 -22.01 -16.67 -20.59
CA LEU A 7 -22.97 -16.63 -19.49
C LEU A 7 -24.34 -17.16 -19.93
N LYS A 8 -24.80 -16.74 -21.12
CA LYS A 8 -26.05 -17.22 -21.73
C LYS A 8 -26.01 -18.72 -22.01
N TYR A 9 -24.89 -19.23 -22.50
CA TYR A 9 -24.67 -20.65 -22.76
C TYR A 9 -24.73 -21.48 -21.46
N GLU A 10 -23.98 -21.09 -20.43
CA GLU A 10 -23.96 -21.81 -19.15
C GLU A 10 -25.32 -21.79 -18.45
N ARG A 11 -26.05 -20.66 -18.52
CA ARG A 11 -27.42 -20.58 -18.02
C ARG A 11 -28.35 -21.58 -18.73
N LYS A 12 -28.32 -21.60 -20.07
CA LYS A 12 -29.15 -22.51 -20.87
C LYS A 12 -28.78 -23.97 -20.65
N LYS A 13 -27.49 -24.28 -20.52
CA LYS A 13 -26.97 -25.61 -20.18
C LYS A 13 -27.55 -26.12 -18.85
N LYS A 14 -27.73 -25.23 -17.88
CA LYS A 14 -28.34 -25.54 -16.57
C LYS A 14 -29.88 -25.45 -16.57
N LYS A 15 -30.51 -25.22 -17.72
CA LYS A 15 -31.97 -25.05 -17.89
C LYS A 15 -32.57 -23.99 -16.95
N LEU A 16 -31.80 -22.95 -16.61
CA LEU A 16 -32.24 -21.88 -15.72
C LEU A 16 -32.85 -20.71 -16.52
N THR A 17 -33.93 -20.14 -16.02
CA THR A 17 -34.49 -18.90 -16.58
C THR A 17 -33.69 -17.69 -16.10
N LEU A 18 -33.76 -16.58 -16.87
CA LEU A 18 -33.15 -15.31 -16.47
C LEU A 18 -33.65 -14.85 -15.09
N VAL A 19 -34.95 -15.04 -14.79
CA VAL A 19 -35.54 -14.68 -13.50
C VAL A 19 -34.95 -15.50 -12.35
N GLN A 20 -34.76 -16.80 -12.56
CA GLN A 20 -34.17 -17.69 -11.55
C GLN A 20 -32.70 -17.33 -11.24
N VAL A 21 -31.90 -17.05 -12.27
CA VAL A 21 -30.50 -16.63 -12.08
C VAL A 21 -30.42 -15.25 -11.43
N ALA A 22 -31.26 -14.30 -11.85
CA ALA A 22 -31.30 -12.96 -11.25
C ALA A 22 -31.63 -13.00 -9.75
N LYS A 23 -32.62 -13.84 -9.37
CA LYS A 23 -32.96 -14.08 -7.96
C LYS A 23 -31.79 -14.72 -7.19
N LYS A 24 -31.17 -15.77 -7.73
CA LYS A 24 -30.01 -16.43 -7.10
C LYS A 24 -28.80 -15.50 -6.94
N ALA A 25 -28.53 -14.67 -7.94
CA ALA A 25 -27.43 -13.71 -7.95
C ALA A 25 -27.73 -12.43 -7.13
N SER A 26 -28.95 -12.26 -6.63
CA SER A 26 -29.40 -11.02 -5.97
C SER A 26 -29.13 -9.77 -6.83
N ILE A 27 -29.53 -9.83 -8.10
CA ILE A 27 -29.43 -8.72 -9.07
C ILE A 27 -30.77 -8.52 -9.79
N SER A 28 -30.97 -7.35 -10.38
CA SER A 28 -32.18 -7.09 -11.16
C SER A 28 -32.18 -7.89 -12.48
N TYR A 29 -33.36 -8.34 -12.90
CA TYR A 29 -33.56 -9.04 -14.17
C TYR A 29 -32.98 -8.26 -15.36
N GLY A 30 -33.25 -6.95 -15.43
CA GLY A 30 -32.74 -6.08 -16.50
C GLY A 30 -31.22 -5.95 -16.49
N MET A 31 -30.56 -6.09 -15.34
CA MET A 31 -29.10 -6.10 -15.27
C MET A 31 -28.53 -7.39 -15.87
N LEU A 32 -29.11 -8.54 -15.52
CA LEU A 32 -28.70 -9.83 -16.08
C LEU A 32 -28.98 -9.91 -17.59
N TYR A 33 -30.13 -9.39 -18.04
CA TYR A 33 -30.47 -9.33 -19.46
C TYR A 33 -29.45 -8.50 -20.26
N ARG A 34 -29.14 -7.28 -19.81
CA ARG A 34 -28.12 -6.43 -20.45
C ARG A 34 -26.71 -7.04 -20.42
N LEU A 35 -26.43 -7.87 -19.43
CA LEU A 35 -25.17 -8.63 -19.32
C LEU A 35 -25.10 -9.75 -20.37
N GLU A 36 -26.16 -10.55 -20.53
CA GLU A 36 -26.22 -11.64 -21.51
C GLU A 36 -26.37 -11.15 -22.97
N GLU A 37 -26.94 -9.97 -23.18
CA GLU A 37 -27.05 -9.35 -24.51
C GLU A 37 -25.77 -8.63 -24.94
N GLY A 38 -24.81 -8.45 -24.02
CA GLY A 38 -23.54 -7.77 -24.30
C GLY A 38 -23.64 -6.25 -24.38
N SER A 39 -24.75 -5.65 -23.94
CA SER A 39 -24.90 -4.19 -23.85
C SER A 39 -23.92 -3.57 -22.85
N ILE A 40 -23.46 -4.36 -21.87
CA ILE A 40 -22.45 -3.95 -20.90
C ILE A 40 -21.08 -4.41 -21.41
N LYS A 41 -20.29 -3.47 -21.95
CA LYS A 41 -18.95 -3.75 -22.51
C LYS A 41 -17.94 -4.25 -21.46
N GLN A 42 -18.01 -3.72 -20.23
CA GLN A 42 -17.14 -4.09 -19.11
C GLN A 42 -17.94 -4.20 -17.80
N PRO A 43 -18.57 -5.36 -17.53
CA PRO A 43 -19.22 -5.60 -16.24
C PRO A 43 -18.26 -5.51 -15.06
N LYS A 44 -18.71 -4.86 -13.98
CA LYS A 44 -17.92 -4.75 -12.74
C LYS A 44 -17.61 -6.14 -12.17
N PRO A 45 -16.40 -6.38 -11.62
CA PRO A 45 -16.02 -7.69 -11.08
C PRO A 45 -16.99 -8.24 -10.04
N HIS A 46 -17.55 -7.37 -9.19
CA HIS A 46 -18.54 -7.76 -8.18
C HIS A 46 -19.84 -8.33 -8.78
N LEU A 47 -20.28 -7.79 -9.93
CA LEU A 47 -21.44 -8.29 -10.65
C LEU A 47 -21.17 -9.67 -11.25
N LEU A 48 -19.99 -9.84 -11.86
CA LEU A 48 -19.57 -11.12 -12.43
C LEU A 48 -19.46 -12.20 -11.36
N LYS A 49 -19.00 -11.86 -10.15
CA LYS A 49 -18.93 -12.79 -9.03
C LYS A 49 -20.31 -13.32 -8.66
N LYS A 50 -21.27 -12.43 -8.46
CA LYS A 50 -22.67 -12.79 -8.15
C LYS A 50 -23.29 -13.72 -9.19
N VAL A 51 -23.05 -13.44 -10.47
CA VAL A 51 -23.57 -14.26 -11.58
C VAL A 51 -22.84 -15.60 -11.69
N ALA A 52 -21.51 -15.62 -11.51
CA ALA A 52 -20.71 -16.83 -11.48
C ALA A 52 -21.14 -17.76 -10.33
N ASP A 53 -21.36 -17.21 -9.14
CA ASP A 53 -21.85 -17.96 -7.97
C ASP A 53 -23.24 -18.56 -8.24
N ALA A 54 -24.16 -17.76 -8.79
CA ALA A 54 -25.52 -18.21 -9.13
C ALA A 54 -25.55 -19.27 -10.24
N LEU A 55 -24.60 -19.20 -11.18
CA LEU A 55 -24.41 -20.18 -12.23
C LEU A 55 -23.44 -21.30 -11.82
N SER A 56 -22.91 -21.32 -10.60
CA SER A 56 -21.88 -22.26 -10.13
C SER A 56 -20.75 -22.48 -11.15
N ILE A 57 -20.20 -21.37 -11.64
CA ILE A 57 -19.04 -21.33 -12.53
C ILE A 57 -17.85 -20.82 -11.71
N ASP A 58 -16.66 -21.34 -12.00
CA ASP A 58 -15.44 -20.85 -11.40
C ASP A 58 -15.16 -19.40 -11.84
N TYR A 59 -15.31 -18.48 -10.88
CA TYR A 59 -15.12 -17.05 -11.09
C TYR A 59 -13.71 -16.71 -11.54
N GLU A 60 -12.68 -17.36 -11.00
CA GLU A 60 -11.28 -17.06 -11.35
C GLU A 60 -11.00 -17.47 -12.80
N LYS A 61 -11.47 -18.65 -13.21
CA LYS A 61 -11.37 -19.10 -14.61
C LYS A 61 -12.12 -18.17 -15.56
N LEU A 62 -13.28 -17.66 -15.14
CA LEU A 62 -14.05 -16.71 -15.94
C LEU A 62 -13.28 -15.39 -16.10
N LEU A 63 -12.70 -14.85 -15.03
CA LEU A 63 -11.93 -13.61 -15.12
C LEU A 63 -10.65 -13.76 -15.95
N LEU A 64 -9.94 -14.88 -15.83
CA LEU A 64 -8.76 -15.19 -16.63
C LEU A 64 -9.09 -15.32 -18.12
N LYS A 65 -10.21 -15.98 -18.45
CA LYS A 65 -10.62 -16.25 -19.83
C LYS A 65 -11.07 -15.00 -20.61
N TYR A 66 -11.50 -13.97 -19.89
CA TYR A 66 -12.04 -12.74 -20.47
C TYR A 66 -11.19 -11.51 -20.12
N ASP A 67 -9.90 -11.71 -19.87
CA ASP A 67 -8.88 -10.68 -19.64
C ASP A 67 -9.18 -9.68 -18.50
N TYR A 68 -10.01 -10.08 -17.53
CA TYR A 68 -10.20 -9.29 -16.30
C TYR A 68 -9.03 -9.45 -15.33
N ILE A 69 -8.34 -10.59 -15.42
CA ILE A 69 -7.13 -10.88 -14.66
C ILE A 69 -6.13 -11.48 -15.65
N THR A 70 -4.92 -10.96 -15.72
CA THR A 70 -3.79 -11.65 -16.34
C THR A 70 -3.23 -12.67 -15.34
N PRO A 71 -2.97 -13.94 -15.73
CA PRO A 71 -2.25 -14.89 -14.89
C PRO A 71 -0.83 -14.35 -14.67
N GLY A 72 -0.68 -13.61 -13.57
CA GLY A 72 0.45 -12.70 -13.30
C GLY A 72 0.09 -11.60 -12.30
N ILE A 73 -1.20 -11.29 -12.13
CA ILE A 73 -1.73 -10.36 -11.10
C ILE A 73 -2.51 -11.14 -10.03
N GLN A 74 -2.07 -12.35 -9.71
CA GLN A 74 -2.19 -12.84 -8.34
C GLN A 74 -0.85 -12.62 -7.62
N LYS A 75 -0.41 -11.35 -7.53
CA LYS A 75 0.20 -10.94 -6.27
C LYS A 75 -0.94 -10.86 -5.25
N LYS A 76 -1.41 -12.02 -4.76
CA LYS A 76 -1.36 -12.18 -3.30
C LYS A 76 0.09 -11.87 -2.99
N GLN A 77 0.39 -10.60 -2.70
CA GLN A 77 1.67 -10.27 -2.10
C GLN A 77 1.75 -11.28 -0.97
N LYS A 78 2.66 -12.26 -1.06
CA LYS A 78 3.05 -12.99 0.14
C LYS A 78 3.43 -11.85 1.07
N VAL A 79 2.52 -11.54 1.99
CA VAL A 79 2.80 -10.70 3.12
C VAL A 79 3.88 -11.48 3.85
N GLN A 80 5.13 -11.25 3.44
CA GLN A 80 6.26 -11.76 4.16
C GLN A 80 6.21 -10.93 5.43
N LYS A 81 5.65 -11.53 6.48
CA LYS A 81 5.84 -11.02 7.83
C LYS A 81 7.35 -11.04 8.05
N GLN A 82 7.96 -9.88 7.91
CA GLN A 82 9.38 -9.71 8.16
C GLN A 82 9.50 -9.12 9.55
N GLN A 83 10.11 -9.88 10.45
CA GLN A 83 10.47 -9.39 11.77
C GLN A 83 11.68 -8.46 11.58
N LYS A 84 11.46 -7.16 11.74
CA LYS A 84 12.55 -6.17 11.69
C LYS A 84 12.84 -5.65 13.08
N LYS A 85 14.13 -5.56 13.40
CA LYS A 85 14.61 -4.93 14.63
C LYS A 85 14.29 -3.44 14.60
N VAL A 86 13.90 -2.91 15.74
CA VAL A 86 13.59 -1.49 15.92
C VAL A 86 14.57 -0.88 16.91
N MET A 87 15.02 0.31 16.59
CA MET A 87 15.82 1.18 17.44
C MET A 87 15.15 2.56 17.57
N THR A 88 15.61 3.39 18.51
CA THR A 88 15.11 4.77 18.59
C THR A 88 15.62 5.56 17.39
N LEU A 89 14.87 6.60 17.02
CA LEU A 89 15.29 7.57 16.01
C LEU A 89 16.64 8.22 16.39
N SER A 90 16.86 8.57 17.66
CA SER A 90 18.16 9.08 18.15
C SER A 90 19.30 8.07 17.99
N ASP A 91 19.07 6.79 18.31
CA ASP A 91 20.09 5.73 18.18
C ASP A 91 20.40 5.44 16.71
N PHE A 92 19.38 5.38 15.86
CA PHE A 92 19.51 5.25 14.40
C PHE A 92 20.38 6.35 13.82
N ILE A 93 20.08 7.59 14.19
CA ILE A 93 20.77 8.76 13.68
C ILE A 93 22.19 8.80 14.21
N SER A 94 22.43 8.48 15.48
CA SER A 94 23.77 8.43 16.07
C SER A 94 24.60 7.21 15.66
N LYS A 95 24.06 6.29 14.85
CA LYS A 95 24.68 5.00 14.46
C LYS A 95 25.01 4.11 15.67
N LYS A 96 24.24 4.23 16.76
CA LYS A 96 24.31 3.34 17.91
C LYS A 96 23.34 2.19 17.69
N ASN A 97 23.83 0.96 17.66
CA ASN A 97 23.00 -0.23 17.41
C ASN A 97 22.30 -0.72 18.69
N LYS A 98 21.56 0.15 19.38
CA LYS A 98 20.76 -0.25 20.55
C LYS A 98 19.37 -0.67 20.09
N ILE A 99 19.14 -1.98 20.08
CA ILE A 99 17.87 -2.59 19.68
C ILE A 99 16.89 -2.51 20.85
N ILE A 100 15.66 -2.08 20.57
CA ILE A 100 14.58 -1.84 21.56
C ILE A 100 13.47 -2.88 21.43
N GLY A 101 13.38 -3.54 20.28
CA GLY A 101 12.44 -4.63 20.05
C GLY A 101 12.36 -5.03 18.59
N SER A 102 11.26 -5.69 18.21
CA SER A 102 10.99 -6.06 16.83
C SER A 102 9.56 -5.74 16.42
N VAL A 103 9.36 -5.40 15.14
CA VAL A 103 8.04 -5.14 14.56
C VAL A 103 7.73 -6.23 13.56
N GLU A 104 6.55 -6.85 13.71
CA GLU A 104 5.96 -7.64 12.64
C GLU A 104 5.15 -6.71 11.74
N CYS A 105 5.75 -6.26 10.64
CA CYS A 105 5.08 -5.36 9.71
C CYS A 105 4.85 -6.03 8.36
N ILE A 106 3.66 -5.75 7.81
CA ILE A 106 3.30 -6.09 6.44
C ILE A 106 3.84 -4.98 5.55
N ILE A 107 5.12 -5.04 5.21
CA ILE A 107 5.74 -3.99 4.41
C ILE A 107 5.40 -4.24 2.93
N LYS A 108 4.54 -3.40 2.35
CA LYS A 108 4.19 -3.46 0.92
C LYS A 108 5.31 -2.89 0.02
N GLU A 109 6.18 -2.05 0.59
CA GLU A 109 7.30 -1.39 -0.08
C GLU A 109 8.64 -1.80 0.52
N SER A 110 9.74 -1.68 -0.22
CA SER A 110 11.07 -1.98 0.33
C SER A 110 11.45 -0.90 1.36
N VAL A 111 11.43 -1.24 2.64
CA VAL A 111 11.95 -0.39 3.71
C VAL A 111 13.32 -0.92 4.10
N ASP A 112 14.27 -0.05 4.38
CA ASP A 112 15.60 -0.45 4.85
C ASP A 112 15.55 -0.63 6.37
N GLU A 113 15.05 0.38 7.09
CA GLU A 113 15.11 0.46 8.55
C GLU A 113 13.77 0.91 9.15
N ILE A 114 13.45 0.41 10.34
CA ILE A 114 12.26 0.82 11.11
C ILE A 114 12.72 1.43 12.41
N VAL A 115 12.32 2.68 12.65
CA VAL A 115 12.74 3.44 13.81
C VAL A 115 11.53 3.89 14.61
N GLN A 116 11.65 3.89 15.93
CA GLN A 116 10.65 4.49 16.80
C GLN A 116 11.01 5.95 17.03
N CYS A 117 10.08 6.86 16.72
CA CYS A 117 10.20 8.27 17.00
C CYS A 117 10.22 8.50 18.52
N ASP A 118 11.28 9.12 19.03
CA ASP A 118 11.49 9.41 20.44
C ASP A 118 11.34 10.91 20.77
N THR A 119 11.06 11.72 19.75
CA THR A 119 10.91 13.18 19.81
C THR A 119 9.55 13.64 19.29
N ASP A 120 9.06 14.77 19.79
CA ASP A 120 7.89 15.48 19.26
C ASP A 120 8.27 16.60 18.28
N ASN A 121 9.57 16.81 18.03
CA ASN A 121 10.07 17.83 17.10
C ASN A 121 9.66 17.57 15.64
N LEU A 122 9.17 16.37 15.33
CA LEU A 122 8.67 16.00 14.02
C LEU A 122 7.17 16.27 13.85
N MET A 123 6.51 16.87 14.84
CA MET A 123 5.08 17.19 14.71
C MET A 123 4.82 18.24 13.60
N PRO A 124 3.70 18.11 12.88
CA PRO A 124 2.63 17.12 13.04
C PRO A 124 2.91 15.77 12.35
N MET A 125 4.02 15.66 11.62
CA MET A 125 4.34 14.53 10.75
C MET A 125 4.64 13.24 11.51
N ALA A 126 5.31 13.31 12.66
CA ALA A 126 5.47 12.21 13.60
C ALA A 126 5.49 12.74 15.04
N LYS A 127 4.96 11.95 15.98
CA LYS A 127 5.04 12.20 17.42
C LYS A 127 5.85 11.11 18.10
N LYS A 128 6.24 11.37 19.35
CA LYS A 128 6.88 10.37 20.19
C LYS A 128 6.02 9.11 20.31
N GLY A 129 6.65 7.96 20.08
CA GLY A 129 6.04 6.63 20.10
C GLY A 129 5.69 6.07 18.73
N ASP A 130 5.62 6.91 17.69
CA ASP A 130 5.29 6.45 16.33
C ASP A 130 6.44 5.63 15.71
N PHE A 131 6.09 4.67 14.87
CA PHE A 131 7.04 3.88 14.09
C PHE A 131 7.14 4.43 12.66
N LEU A 132 8.37 4.69 12.23
CA LEU A 132 8.68 5.26 10.92
C LEU A 132 9.45 4.22 10.10
N GLY A 133 8.94 3.92 8.91
CA GLY A 133 9.62 3.11 7.92
C GLY A 133 10.49 4.00 7.03
N LEU A 134 11.80 3.78 7.04
CA LEU A 134 12.78 4.61 6.34
C LEU A 134 13.47 3.84 5.22
N LYS A 135 13.61 4.49 4.06
CA LYS A 135 14.36 3.97 2.92
C LYS A 135 15.48 4.93 2.57
N LYS A 136 16.72 4.45 2.52
CA LYS A 136 17.88 5.26 2.14
C LYS A 136 17.77 5.64 0.67
N VAL A 137 17.94 6.92 0.38
CA VAL A 137 17.84 7.46 -0.98
C VAL A 137 19.04 8.34 -1.29
N LYS A 138 19.42 8.38 -2.58
CA LYS A 138 20.47 9.28 -3.10
C LYS A 138 19.90 10.55 -3.73
N GLY A 139 18.59 10.61 -3.91
CA GLY A 139 17.89 11.72 -4.56
C GLY A 139 16.49 11.86 -4.01
N TYR A 140 15.81 12.91 -4.46
CA TYR A 140 14.51 13.32 -3.94
C TYR A 140 13.60 13.75 -5.08
N ILE A 141 12.30 13.58 -4.87
CA ILE A 141 11.23 13.90 -5.80
C ILE A 141 10.23 14.83 -5.11
N GLU A 142 9.40 15.48 -5.92
CA GLU A 142 8.39 16.40 -5.43
C GLU A 142 7.36 15.70 -4.51
N ASN A 143 6.90 16.43 -3.49
CA ASN A 143 5.84 16.05 -2.55
C ASN A 143 6.14 14.84 -1.65
N ASP A 144 7.34 14.27 -1.75
CA ASP A 144 7.83 13.27 -0.81
C ASP A 144 8.45 13.90 0.43
N ILE A 145 8.36 13.16 1.54
CA ILE A 145 8.93 13.54 2.84
C ILE A 145 10.21 12.77 3.08
N TYR A 146 11.23 13.48 3.54
CA TYR A 146 12.55 12.95 3.83
C TYR A 146 12.98 13.29 5.25
N ILE A 147 13.80 12.41 5.81
CA ILE A 147 14.47 12.59 7.09
C ILE A 147 15.97 12.66 6.81
N GLY A 148 16.60 13.73 7.28
CA GLY A 148 18.04 13.93 7.19
C GLY A 148 18.67 14.11 8.57
N ARG A 149 19.96 13.79 8.65
CA ARG A 149 20.77 13.99 9.85
C ARG A 149 21.50 15.33 9.80
N GLY A 150 21.34 16.12 10.86
CA GLY A 150 22.13 17.32 11.12
C GLY A 150 23.49 17.04 11.76
N ILE A 151 24.32 18.08 11.82
CA ILE A 151 25.71 18.03 12.32
C ILE A 151 25.80 17.57 13.79
N LYS A 152 24.79 17.89 14.62
CA LYS A 152 24.74 17.52 16.05
C LYS A 152 23.93 16.25 16.36
N SER A 153 23.67 15.42 15.35
CA SER A 153 22.70 14.30 15.45
C SER A 153 21.25 14.74 15.64
N ASP A 154 20.96 16.00 15.34
CA ASP A 154 19.59 16.49 15.22
C ASP A 154 18.91 15.87 13.99
N VAL A 155 17.60 15.67 14.12
CA VAL A 155 16.76 15.12 13.05
C VAL A 155 16.03 16.27 12.38
N PHE A 156 16.15 16.35 11.06
CA PHE A 156 15.42 17.33 10.27
C PHE A 156 14.47 16.64 9.31
N LEU A 157 13.26 17.18 9.22
CA LEU A 157 12.30 16.82 8.21
C LEU A 157 12.50 17.71 6.99
N TYR A 158 12.45 17.10 5.81
CA TYR A 158 12.51 17.81 4.54
C TYR A 158 11.34 17.39 3.65
N ILE A 159 10.90 18.31 2.81
CA ILE A 159 9.88 18.07 1.78
C ILE A 159 10.52 18.39 0.43
N GLY A 160 10.38 17.49 -0.54
CA GLY A 160 10.76 17.80 -1.92
C GLY A 160 9.76 18.79 -2.52
N LYS A 161 10.21 20.00 -2.86
CA LYS A 161 9.39 21.04 -3.47
C LYS A 161 9.87 21.30 -4.89
N GLN A 162 8.95 21.34 -5.85
CA GLN A 162 9.26 21.73 -7.22
C GLN A 162 9.56 23.24 -7.26
N CYS A 163 10.72 23.59 -7.81
CA CYS A 163 11.19 24.95 -7.99
C CYS A 163 11.68 25.12 -9.44
N GLY A 164 10.76 25.48 -10.33
CA GLY A 164 11.04 25.50 -11.77
C GLY A 164 11.13 24.07 -12.33
N GLU A 165 12.22 23.78 -13.05
CA GLU A 165 12.49 22.44 -13.61
C GLU A 165 13.18 21.49 -12.63
N GLU A 166 13.65 22.02 -11.49
CA GLU A 166 14.36 21.25 -10.47
C GLU A 166 13.48 21.02 -9.24
N VAL A 167 13.75 19.93 -8.53
CA VAL A 167 13.19 19.70 -7.19
C VAL A 167 14.25 20.12 -6.19
N VAL A 168 13.84 20.76 -5.09
CA VAL A 168 14.73 21.20 -4.00
C VAL A 168 14.16 20.69 -2.67
N LEU A 169 15.03 20.33 -1.73
CA LEU A 169 14.60 19.96 -0.38
C LEU A 169 14.40 21.20 0.49
N VAL A 170 13.23 21.31 1.09
CA VAL A 170 12.87 22.39 2.01
C VAL A 170 12.67 21.80 3.41
N SER A 171 13.28 22.40 4.43
CA SER A 171 13.14 21.96 5.83
C SER A 171 11.74 22.23 6.37
N TYR A 172 11.26 21.37 7.28
CA TYR A 172 9.97 21.50 7.93
C TYR A 172 10.08 21.31 9.47
N PRO A 173 9.51 22.22 10.29
CA PRO A 173 8.87 23.48 9.89
C PRO A 173 9.90 24.45 9.28
N ALA A 174 9.48 25.23 8.28
CA ALA A 174 10.34 26.12 7.52
C ALA A 174 10.83 27.30 8.39
N MET A 175 11.81 27.04 9.25
CA MET A 175 12.35 28.06 10.15
C MET A 175 13.51 28.82 9.51
N TYR A 176 14.31 28.18 8.66
CA TYR A 176 15.42 28.83 7.97
C TYR A 176 15.69 28.18 6.60
N ASN A 177 15.72 29.04 5.57
CA ASN A 177 16.37 28.78 4.30
C ASN A 177 17.87 28.76 4.58
N ASP A 178 18.41 27.62 4.99
CA ASP A 178 19.81 27.23 4.83
C ASP A 178 20.08 26.05 5.75
N THR A 179 20.06 24.86 5.18
CA THR A 179 21.02 23.86 5.64
C THR A 179 21.59 23.22 4.40
N LYS A 180 22.87 23.53 4.13
CA LYS A 180 23.75 22.66 3.36
C LYS A 180 23.56 21.26 3.95
N LEU A 181 22.75 20.44 3.28
CA LEU A 181 22.64 19.03 3.57
C LEU A 181 24.06 18.48 3.47
N VAL A 182 24.64 18.14 4.63
CA VAL A 182 25.90 17.42 4.67
C VAL A 182 25.55 16.05 4.11
N GLU A 183 25.84 15.90 2.83
CA GLU A 183 25.38 14.96 1.79
C GLU A 183 25.30 13.46 2.11
N LYS A 184 25.47 13.01 3.35
CA LYS A 184 25.84 11.60 3.58
C LYS A 184 24.72 10.64 3.90
N ASP A 185 23.59 11.06 4.48
CA ASP A 185 22.56 10.11 4.93
C ASP A 185 21.13 10.74 4.87
N LEU A 186 20.46 10.62 3.71
CA LEU A 186 19.06 11.02 3.49
C LEU A 186 18.15 9.78 3.40
N TYR A 187 17.01 9.82 4.09
CA TYR A 187 16.05 8.72 4.12
C TYR A 187 14.66 9.20 3.74
N LYS A 188 14.03 8.56 2.75
CA LYS A 188 12.62 8.75 2.44
C LYS A 188 11.76 8.14 3.54
N LEU A 189 10.77 8.90 4.02
CA LEU A 189 9.72 8.38 4.88
C LEU A 189 8.71 7.59 4.03
N VAL A 190 8.68 6.27 4.22
CA VAL A 190 7.82 5.36 3.45
C VAL A 190 6.46 5.22 4.12
N PHE A 191 6.45 5.07 5.45
CA PHE A 191 5.21 5.00 6.22
C PHE A 191 5.42 5.53 7.63
N ARG A 192 4.30 5.94 8.24
CA ARG A 192 4.17 6.17 9.67
C ARG A 192 3.08 5.28 10.22
N HIS A 193 3.36 4.60 11.34
CA HIS A 193 2.38 3.87 12.11
C HIS A 193 2.38 4.36 13.55
N SER A 194 1.24 4.89 13.99
CA SER A 194 1.04 5.34 15.38
C SER A 194 0.45 4.23 16.27
N ASP A 195 0.00 3.12 15.68
CA ASP A 195 -0.60 2.01 16.42
C ASP A 195 0.48 1.04 16.92
N ALA A 196 0.57 0.91 18.25
CA ALA A 196 1.50 0.02 18.93
C ALA A 196 1.14 -1.46 18.76
N SER A 197 -0.06 -1.80 18.28
CA SER A 197 -0.49 -3.19 18.05
C SER A 197 0.39 -3.96 17.05
N ILE A 198 1.12 -3.23 16.20
CA ILE A 198 2.05 -3.77 15.19
C ILE A 198 3.44 -4.07 15.80
N PHE A 199 3.73 -3.58 17.00
CA PHE A 199 5.03 -3.69 17.68
C PHE A 199 5.03 -4.79 18.74
N THR A 200 5.95 -5.75 18.61
CA THR A 200 6.21 -6.76 19.63
C THR A 200 7.48 -6.40 20.39
N LYS A 201 7.31 -5.86 21.60
CA LYS A 201 8.44 -5.49 22.46
C LYS A 201 9.28 -6.73 22.80
N GLU A 202 10.58 -6.71 22.51
CA GLU A 202 11.48 -7.73 23.05
C GLU A 202 11.63 -7.47 24.56
N LYS A 203 11.37 -8.49 25.38
CA LYS A 203 11.76 -8.45 26.79
C LYS A 203 13.27 -8.50 26.84
N ILE A 204 13.89 -7.36 27.12
CA ILE A 204 15.30 -7.29 27.51
C ILE A 204 15.43 -8.11 28.80
N SER A 205 16.13 -9.24 28.74
CA SER A 205 16.58 -9.99 29.91
C SER A 205 17.91 -9.42 30.41
#